data_AF-A0A3N5UJ67-F1
#
_entry.id   AF-A0A3N5UJ67-F1
#
_cell.length_a   1.000
_cell.length_b   1.000
_cell.length_c   1.000
_cell.angle_alpha   90.00
_cell.angle_beta   90.00
_cell.angle_gamma   90.00
#
_symmetry.space_group_name_H-M   'P 1'
#
loop_
_entity.id
_entity.type
_entity.pdbx_description
1 polymer ?
#
loop_
_entity_poly.entity_id
_entity_poly.type
_entity_poly.pdbx_seq_one_letter_code
_entity_poly.pdbx_strand_id
1 'polypeptide(L)'
;MEANPKQYLYNKEQRRQGPSTTASSTAGYYKVYVRRLDQDLYKDQNSGLYIKTRYCYEYAYGAEALLKDGGAYDSKLIFESGGACDVESIFK
;
A
#
# COMPACT_ATOMS: atom_id res chain seq x y z
N MET A 1 -2.67 14.82 27.46
CA MET A 1 -2.63 14.84 25.98
C MET A 1 -1.75 13.68 25.55
N GLU A 2 -2.32 12.49 25.41
CA GLU A 2 -1.57 11.28 25.04
C GLU A 2 -1.30 11.28 23.54
N ALA A 3 -0.02 11.27 23.18
CA ALA A 3 0.39 11.18 21.79
C ALA A 3 -0.01 9.81 21.23
N ASN A 4 -0.79 9.79 20.15
CA ASN A 4 -1.18 8.56 19.46
C ASN A 4 0.08 7.83 18.94
N PRO A 5 0.38 6.61 19.43
CA PRO A 5 1.61 5.90 19.08
C PRO A 5 1.70 5.58 17.58
N LYS A 6 0.57 5.48 16.87
CA LYS A 6 0.55 5.29 15.41
C LYS A 6 1.06 6.53 14.67
N GLN A 7 0.74 7.74 15.15
CA GLN A 7 1.25 8.98 14.57
C GLN A 7 2.75 9.13 14.78
N TYR A 8 3.25 8.69 15.94
CA TYR A 8 4.68 8.72 16.24
C TYR A 8 5.49 7.81 15.30
N LEU A 9 5.00 6.61 15.02
CA LEU A 9 5.65 5.68 14.10
C LEU A 9 5.64 6.22 12.66
N TYR A 10 4.51 6.74 12.19
CA TYR A 10 4.39 7.40 10.89
C TYR A 10 5.41 8.55 10.73
N ASN A 11 5.53 9.42 11.74
CA ASN A 11 6.46 10.55 11.72
C ASN A 11 7.94 10.12 11.86
N LYS A 12 8.20 8.99 12.53
CA LYS A 12 9.57 8.47 12.72
C LYS A 12 10.13 7.84 11.45
N GLU A 13 9.27 7.23 10.63
CA GLU A 13 9.66 6.70 9.31
C GLU A 13 10.02 7.82 8.33
N GLN A 14 9.28 8.93 8.36
CA GLN A 14 9.53 10.12 7.53
C GLN A 14 10.90 10.77 7.79
N ARG A 15 11.42 10.72 9.03
CA ARG A 15 12.71 11.35 9.41
C ARG A 15 13.96 10.51 9.12
N ARG A 16 13.81 9.26 8.67
CA ARG A 16 14.96 8.38 8.35
C ARG A 16 15.50 8.56 6.92
N GLN A 17 14.86 9.40 6.10
CA GLN A 17 15.30 9.67 4.73
C GLN A 17 16.33 10.81 4.72
N GLY A 18 17.62 10.46 4.67
CA GLY A 18 18.70 11.40 4.33
C GLY A 18 18.72 11.72 2.82
N PRO A 19 19.51 12.72 2.37
CA PRO A 19 19.53 13.12 0.97
C PRO A 19 20.33 12.09 0.15
N SER A 20 19.63 11.11 -0.44
CA SER A 20 20.21 10.22 -1.44
C SER A 20 20.00 10.83 -2.82
N THR A 21 21.11 11.21 -3.46
CA THR A 21 21.17 11.70 -4.85
C THR A 21 20.84 10.56 -5.82
N THR A 22 19.56 10.28 -6.02
CA THR A 22 18.96 9.58 -7.16
C THR A 22 17.46 9.73 -6.97
N ALA A 23 16.79 10.45 -7.87
CA ALA A 23 15.36 10.79 -7.90
C ALA A 23 14.55 10.24 -6.71
N SER A 24 14.45 11.04 -5.65
CA SER A 24 13.61 10.78 -4.49
C SER A 24 12.15 10.75 -4.93
N SER A 25 11.70 9.60 -5.44
CA SER A 25 10.28 9.28 -5.53
C SER A 25 9.79 9.14 -4.09
N THR A 26 9.16 10.18 -3.57
CA THR A 26 8.43 10.12 -2.32
C THR A 26 7.36 9.05 -2.50
N ALA A 27 7.66 7.80 -2.15
CA ALA A 27 6.73 6.69 -2.28
C ALA A 27 5.53 7.00 -1.37
N GLY A 28 4.42 7.37 -2.00
CA GLY A 28 3.20 7.74 -1.30
C GLY A 28 2.48 6.49 -0.80
N TYR A 29 2.00 6.53 0.44
CA TYR A 29 1.07 5.52 0.95
C TYR A 29 -0.35 6.06 0.84
N TYR A 30 -1.24 5.26 0.24
CA TYR A 30 -2.65 5.58 0.05
C TYR A 30 -3.49 4.55 0.77
N LYS A 31 -4.46 5.00 1.58
CA LYS A 31 -5.46 4.09 2.15
C LYS A 31 -6.46 3.69 1.06
N VAL A 32 -6.67 2.40 0.90
CA VAL A 32 -7.61 1.78 -0.04
C VAL A 32 -8.49 0.80 0.70
N TYR A 33 -9.71 0.59 0.19
CA TYR A 33 -10.64 -0.39 0.75
C TYR A 33 -10.87 -1.50 -0.27
N VAL A 34 -10.09 -2.57 -0.14
CA VAL A 34 -9.92 -3.57 -1.20
C VAL A 34 -10.83 -4.77 -1.00
N ARG A 35 -11.40 -5.22 -2.12
CA ARG A 35 -12.07 -6.51 -2.24
C ARG A 35 -11.37 -7.33 -3.31
N ARG A 36 -11.05 -8.58 -2.98
CA ARG A 36 -10.53 -9.56 -3.92
C ARG A 36 -11.60 -9.93 -4.93
N LEU A 37 -11.25 -9.87 -6.21
CA LEU A 37 -12.11 -10.25 -7.32
C LEU A 37 -11.67 -11.58 -7.95
N ASP A 38 -10.35 -11.82 -8.02
CA ASP A 38 -9.77 -13.05 -8.57
C ASP A 38 -8.43 -13.37 -7.87
N GLN A 39 -7.72 -14.41 -8.30
CA GLN A 39 -6.31 -14.61 -7.95
C GLN A 39 -5.50 -13.38 -8.37
N ASP A 40 -4.78 -12.82 -7.41
CA ASP A 40 -3.93 -11.64 -7.56
C ASP A 40 -4.66 -10.33 -7.96
N LEU A 41 -5.99 -10.31 -8.07
CA LEU A 41 -6.75 -9.13 -8.49
C LEU A 41 -7.64 -8.59 -7.37
N TYR A 42 -7.41 -7.32 -7.05
CA TYR A 42 -8.17 -6.59 -6.04
C TYR A 42 -8.80 -5.35 -6.65
N LYS A 43 -9.94 -4.93 -6.10
CA LYS A 43 -10.58 -3.68 -6.46
C LYS A 43 -10.78 -2.83 -5.23
N ASP A 44 -10.27 -1.61 -5.27
CA ASP A 44 -10.65 -0.59 -4.30
C ASP A 44 -12.10 -0.19 -4.53
N GLN A 45 -12.94 -0.43 -3.52
CA GLN A 45 -14.36 -0.11 -3.59
C GLN A 45 -14.62 1.40 -3.54
N ASN A 46 -13.67 2.19 -3.00
CA ASN A 46 -13.85 3.63 -2.86
C ASN A 46 -13.54 4.37 -4.17
N SER A 47 -12.35 4.16 -4.74
CA SER A 47 -11.92 4.83 -5.98
C SER A 47 -12.35 4.08 -7.26
N GLY A 48 -12.71 2.79 -7.14
CA GLY A 48 -12.98 1.91 -8.26
C GLY A 48 -11.73 1.38 -8.97
N LEU A 49 -10.52 1.66 -8.46
CA LEU A 49 -9.27 1.20 -9.04
C LEU A 49 -9.09 -0.31 -8.91
N TYR A 50 -8.51 -0.92 -9.94
CA TYR A 50 -8.06 -2.31 -9.95
C TYR A 50 -6.57 -2.36 -9.64
N ILE A 51 -6.20 -3.25 -8.73
CA ILE A 51 -4.85 -3.46 -8.23
C ILE A 51 -4.51 -4.92 -8.53
N LYS A 52 -3.62 -5.14 -9.49
CA LYS A 52 -3.08 -6.47 -9.80
C LYS A 52 -1.79 -6.66 -9.01
N THR A 53 -1.73 -7.77 -8.30
CA THR A 53 -0.58 -8.18 -7.48
C THR A 53 0.18 -9.32 -8.15
N ARG A 54 1.32 -9.72 -7.59
CA ARG A 54 2.06 -10.92 -8.02
C ARG A 54 1.97 -11.99 -6.94
N TYR A 55 1.34 -13.13 -7.26
CA TYR A 55 1.31 -14.31 -6.39
C TYR A 55 0.81 -14.02 -4.97
N CYS A 56 -0.25 -13.21 -4.85
CA CYS A 56 -0.87 -12.79 -3.60
C CYS A 56 -2.02 -13.73 -3.22
N TYR A 57 -1.91 -14.37 -2.06
CA TYR A 57 -2.93 -15.30 -1.55
C TYR A 57 -3.82 -14.70 -0.47
N GLU A 58 -3.71 -13.40 -0.22
CA GLU A 58 -4.47 -12.73 0.84
C GLU A 58 -5.95 -12.60 0.50
N TYR A 59 -6.81 -13.03 1.41
CA TYR A 59 -8.25 -12.98 1.25
C TYR A 59 -8.80 -11.70 1.86
N ALA A 60 -9.02 -10.68 1.02
CA ALA A 60 -9.65 -9.44 1.43
C ALA A 60 -11.08 -9.35 0.87
N TYR A 61 -12.10 -9.34 1.73
CA TYR A 61 -13.51 -9.20 1.34
C TYR A 61 -14.08 -7.83 1.75
N GLY A 62 -13.35 -6.76 1.43
CA GLY A 62 -13.65 -5.42 1.94
C GLY A 62 -12.83 -5.15 3.21
N ALA A 63 -11.52 -5.07 3.04
CA ALA A 63 -10.58 -4.77 4.12
C ALA A 63 -9.84 -3.47 3.82
N GLU A 64 -9.45 -2.75 4.87
CA GLU A 64 -8.53 -1.64 4.73
C GLU A 64 -7.14 -2.15 4.38
N ALA A 65 -6.51 -1.50 3.41
CA ALA A 65 -5.13 -1.75 3.03
C ALA A 65 -4.41 -0.43 2.72
N LEU A 66 -3.08 -0.48 2.80
CA LEU A 66 -2.20 0.60 2.40
C LEU A 66 -1.55 0.22 1.07
N LEU A 67 -1.86 1.00 0.05
CA LEU A 67 -1.20 0.93 -1.24
C LEU A 67 0.01 1.86 -1.20
N LYS A 68 1.20 1.28 -1.24
CA LYS A 68 2.46 1.99 -1.46
C LYS A 68 2.67 2.09 -2.96
N ASP A 69 2.78 3.31 -3.49
CA ASP A 69 3.27 3.53 -4.85
C ASP A 69 4.77 3.86 -4.79
N GLY A 70 5.59 2.84 -5.03
CA GLY A 70 7.05 2.94 -4.96
C GLY A 70 7.72 3.08 -6.34
N GLY A 71 6.93 3.28 -7.41
CA GLY A 71 7.41 3.13 -8.79
C GLY A 71 7.43 1.66 -9.25
N ALA A 72 7.97 1.43 -10.45
CA ALA A 72 7.74 0.20 -11.24
C ALA A 72 8.03 -1.16 -10.56
N TYR A 73 8.80 -1.19 -9.47
CA TYR A 73 9.21 -2.44 -8.81
C TYR A 73 9.07 -2.44 -7.28
N ASP A 74 8.57 -1.37 -6.66
CA ASP A 74 8.47 -1.26 -5.20
C ASP A 74 7.04 -0.91 -4.71
N SER A 75 6.07 -1.06 -5.61
CA SER A 75 4.66 -0.91 -5.24
C SER A 75 4.19 -2.13 -4.46
N LYS A 76 3.51 -1.88 -3.34
CA LYS A 76 3.05 -2.92 -2.42
C LYS A 76 1.64 -2.64 -1.94
N LEU A 77 0.87 -3.69 -1.77
CA LEU A 77 -0.44 -3.66 -1.12
C LEU A 77 -0.30 -4.32 0.25
N ILE A 78 -0.43 -3.54 1.30
CA ILE A 78 -0.23 -3.98 2.69
C ILE A 78 -1.59 -4.03 3.37
N PHE A 79 -2.04 -5.22 3.74
CA PHE A 79 -3.32 -5.45 4.39
C PHE A 79 -3.23 -5.17 5.90
N GLU A 80 -4.34 -4.80 6.52
CA GLU A 80 -4.41 -4.58 7.98
C GLU A 80 -4.03 -5.83 8.79
N SER A 81 -4.24 -7.04 8.23
CA SER A 81 -3.79 -8.30 8.81
C SER A 81 -2.28 -8.43 8.98
N GLY A 82 -1.49 -7.53 8.35
CA GLY A 82 -0.04 -7.59 8.26
C GLY A 82 0.48 -8.31 7.01
N GLY A 83 -0.41 -8.94 6.23
CA GLY A 83 -0.07 -9.47 4.91
C GLY A 83 0.37 -8.37 3.96
N ALA A 84 1.34 -8.63 3.10
CA ALA A 84 1.79 -7.68 2.09
C ALA A 84 2.06 -8.39 0.77
N CYS A 85 1.62 -7.78 -0.31
CA CYS A 85 1.77 -8.32 -1.66
C CYS A 85 2.41 -7.30 -2.59
N ASP A 86 3.28 -7.79 -3.48
CA ASP A 86 3.86 -6.96 -4.53
C ASP A 86 2.80 -6.61 -5.56
N VAL A 87 2.75 -5.34 -5.95
CA VAL A 87 1.81 -4.84 -6.95
C VAL A 87 2.49 -4.88 -8.32
N GLU A 88 1.87 -5.58 -9.26
CA GLU A 88 2.31 -5.62 -10.66
C GLU A 88 1.85 -4.39 -11.43
N SER A 89 0.59 -4.00 -11.27
CA SER A 89 -0.01 -2.88 -11.99
C SER A 89 -1.26 -2.35 -11.30
N ILE A 90 -1.56 -1.07 -11.53
CA ILE A 90 -2.76 -0.39 -11.05
C ILE A 90 -3.43 0.24 -12.26
N PHE A 91 -4.74 0.01 -12.43
CA PHE A 91 -5.51 0.51 -13.57
C PHE A 91 -6.97 0.77 -13.18
N LYS A 92 -7.75 1.33 -14.09
CA LYS A 92 -9.16 1.70 -13.88
C LYS A 92 -10.07 0.98 -14.86
#